data_AF-A0A7C7RT46-F1
#
_entry.id   AF-A0A7C7RT46-F1
#
_cell.length_a   1.000
_cell.length_b   1.000
_cell.length_c   1.000
_cell.angle_alpha   90.00
_cell.angle_beta   90.00
_cell.angle_gamma   90.00
#
_symmetry.space_group_name_H-M   'P 1'
#
loop_
_entity.id
_entity.type
_entity.pdbx_description
1 polymer ?
#
loop_
_entity_poly.entity_id
_entity_poly.type
_entity_poly.pdbx_seq_one_letter_code
_entity_poly.pdbx_strand_id
1 'polypeptide(L)'
;VLRKNGHSPSEAFNETVEELTQSLIRLVGENGMDWMYANCSTTAQRGALDWHPKFRDAVAPVFDELYESVVSGEECRIVLDKNSDPNYRENLAAELKVMHDSEMWQAGAAVRSLRPENWKEG
;
A
#
# COMPACT_ATOMS: atom_id res chain seq x y z
N VAL A 1 9.73 1.65 -8.76
CA VAL A 1 10.34 2.65 -9.68
C VAL A 1 11.52 3.37 -9.04
N LEU A 2 11.37 3.90 -7.82
CA LEU A 2 12.46 4.60 -7.10
C LEU A 2 13.76 3.79 -6.99
N ARG A 3 13.67 2.50 -6.61
CA ARG A 3 14.83 1.60 -6.54
C ARG A 3 15.61 1.49 -7.86
N LYS A 4 14.90 1.46 -9.00
CA LYS A 4 15.53 1.42 -10.34
C LYS A 4 16.24 2.74 -10.70
N ASN A 5 15.93 3.82 -10.00
CA ASN A 5 16.50 5.16 -10.20
C ASN A 5 17.50 5.54 -9.08
N GLY A 6 18.01 4.57 -8.32
CA GLY A 6 19.15 4.77 -7.40
C GLY A 6 18.80 5.12 -5.95
N HIS A 7 17.53 5.34 -5.61
CA HIS A 7 17.12 5.53 -4.21
C HIS A 7 17.37 4.28 -3.39
N SER A 8 17.89 4.38 -2.17
CA SER A 8 18.04 3.25 -1.23
C SER A 8 16.70 2.61 -0.84
N PRO A 9 16.69 1.41 -0.23
CA PRO A 9 15.45 0.78 0.25
C PRO A 9 14.68 1.62 1.26
N SER A 10 15.38 2.23 2.22
CA SER A 10 14.76 3.07 3.26
C SER A 10 14.20 4.36 2.70
N GLU A 11 14.92 5.03 1.78
CA GLU A 11 14.40 6.22 1.10
C GLU A 11 13.16 5.88 0.28
N ALA A 12 13.22 4.81 -0.51
CA ALA A 12 12.07 4.40 -1.33
C ALA A 12 10.85 4.04 -0.46
N PHE A 13 11.06 3.39 0.69
CA PHE A 13 9.99 3.08 1.63
C PHE A 13 9.43 4.36 2.30
N ASN A 14 10.31 5.25 2.75
CA ASN A 14 9.93 6.50 3.40
C ASN A 14 9.09 7.39 2.48
N GLU A 15 9.54 7.61 1.25
CA GLU A 15 8.89 8.45 0.25
C GLU A 15 7.62 7.81 -0.37
N THR A 16 7.23 6.61 0.07
CA THR A 16 6.03 5.93 -0.43
C THR A 16 5.11 5.47 0.70
N VAL A 17 5.39 4.32 1.30
CA VAL A 17 4.54 3.67 2.29
C VAL A 17 4.53 4.46 3.60
N GLU A 18 5.68 4.95 4.05
CA GLU A 18 5.75 5.71 5.30
C GLU A 18 5.03 7.05 5.16
N GLU A 19 5.30 7.80 4.10
CA GLU A 19 4.63 9.09 3.84
C GLU A 19 3.11 8.93 3.70
N LEU A 20 2.65 7.89 3.00
CA LEU A 20 1.22 7.59 2.95
C LEU A 20 0.66 7.29 4.34
N THR A 21 1.29 6.39 5.09
CA THR A 21 0.70 5.83 6.32
C THR A 21 0.88 6.69 7.57
N GLN A 22 1.94 7.52 7.63
CA GLN A 22 2.24 8.37 8.77
C GLN A 22 1.86 9.83 8.55
N SER A 23 1.88 10.31 7.30
CA SER A 23 1.62 11.71 6.98
C SER A 23 0.26 11.88 6.30
N LEU A 24 0.10 11.39 5.07
CA LEU A 24 -1.00 11.79 4.20
C LEU A 24 -2.35 11.18 4.59
N ILE A 25 -2.38 9.88 4.91
CA ILE A 25 -3.66 9.20 5.22
C ILE A 25 -4.32 9.75 6.48
N ARG A 26 -3.53 10.32 7.40
CA ARG A 26 -4.05 10.96 8.62
C ARG A 26 -4.83 12.22 8.28
N LEU A 27 -4.29 13.08 7.41
CA LEU A 27 -4.99 14.27 6.91
C LEU A 27 -6.30 13.90 6.20
N VAL A 28 -6.27 12.82 5.41
CA VAL A 28 -7.47 12.29 4.73
C VAL A 28 -8.49 11.78 5.74
N GLY A 29 -8.06 11.02 6.74
CA GLY A 29 -8.95 10.49 7.78
C GLY A 29 -9.56 11.58 8.66
N GLU A 30 -8.85 12.68 8.89
CA GLU A 30 -9.32 13.80 9.68
C GLU A 30 -10.39 14.63 8.94
N ASN A 31 -10.13 15.01 7.68
CA ASN A 31 -10.93 16.03 6.99
C ASN A 31 -11.15 15.78 5.49
N GLY A 32 -10.74 14.63 4.96
CA GLY A 32 -10.94 14.26 3.55
C GLY A 32 -9.78 14.61 2.61
N MET A 33 -9.95 14.25 1.33
CA MET A 33 -8.90 14.32 0.31
C MET A 33 -8.55 15.75 -0.10
N ASP A 34 -9.54 16.62 -0.21
CA ASP A 34 -9.34 18.03 -0.56
C ASP A 34 -8.58 18.77 0.55
N TRP A 35 -8.85 18.46 1.82
CA TRP A 35 -8.06 18.93 2.94
C TRP A 35 -6.61 18.47 2.87
N MET A 36 -6.36 17.19 2.59
CA MET A 36 -5.00 16.68 2.42
C MET A 36 -4.26 17.44 1.30
N TYR A 37 -4.91 17.67 0.15
CA TYR A 37 -4.31 18.41 -0.95
C TYR A 37 -3.98 19.86 -0.53
N ALA A 38 -4.93 20.56 0.11
CA ALA A 38 -4.73 21.94 0.55
C ALA A 38 -3.59 22.10 1.56
N ASN A 39 -3.27 21.04 2.32
CA ASN A 39 -2.17 21.01 3.29
C ASN A 39 -0.84 20.48 2.71
N CYS A 40 -0.80 20.06 1.44
CA CYS A 40 0.43 19.74 0.73
C CYS A 40 1.05 20.98 0.07
N SER A 41 2.32 20.90 -0.34
CA SER A 41 2.98 21.96 -1.11
C SER A 41 2.33 22.17 -2.48
N THR A 42 2.55 23.35 -3.08
CA THR A 42 2.04 23.67 -4.43
C THR A 42 2.52 22.68 -5.50
N THR A 43 3.77 22.21 -5.40
CA THR A 43 4.33 21.18 -6.30
C THR A 43 3.58 19.86 -6.16
N ALA A 44 3.34 19.40 -4.93
CA ALA A 44 2.64 18.14 -4.65
C ALA A 44 1.17 18.21 -5.10
N GLN A 45 0.48 19.31 -4.82
CA GLN A 45 -0.89 19.56 -5.29
C GLN A 45 -0.99 19.46 -6.81
N ARG A 46 -0.11 20.18 -7.52
CA ARG A 46 -0.13 20.19 -8.99
C ARG A 46 0.17 18.82 -9.58
N GLY A 47 1.16 18.11 -9.01
CA GLY A 47 1.47 16.74 -9.41
C GLY A 47 0.29 15.80 -9.20
N ALA A 48 -0.35 15.83 -8.03
CA ALA A 48 -1.49 14.99 -7.72
C ALA A 48 -2.67 15.27 -8.68
N LEU A 49 -3.02 16.54 -8.90
CA LEU A 49 -4.11 16.96 -9.78
C LEU A 49 -3.88 16.55 -11.25
N ASP A 50 -2.63 16.52 -11.71
CA ASP A 50 -2.31 16.19 -13.11
C ASP A 50 -2.25 14.69 -13.38
N TRP A 51 -1.83 13.92 -12.38
CA TRP A 51 -1.61 12.49 -12.53
C TRP A 51 -2.80 11.64 -12.08
N HIS A 52 -3.63 12.10 -11.13
CA HIS A 52 -4.74 11.29 -10.64
C HIS A 52 -5.72 10.82 -11.73
N PRO A 53 -6.07 11.59 -12.80
CA PRO A 53 -6.98 11.09 -13.82
C PRO A 53 -6.35 9.97 -14.64
N LYS A 54 -5.04 10.08 -14.91
CA LYS A 54 -4.28 9.05 -15.64
C LYS A 54 -4.19 7.75 -14.87
N PHE A 55 -3.93 7.85 -13.55
CA PHE A 55 -3.92 6.67 -12.69
C PHE A 55 -5.30 6.04 -12.63
N ARG A 56 -6.37 6.83 -12.43
CA ARG A 56 -7.76 6.35 -12.45
C ARG A 56 -8.04 5.58 -13.74
N ASP A 57 -7.77 6.16 -14.89
CA ASP A 57 -8.09 5.54 -16.18
C ASP A 57 -7.28 4.26 -16.42
N ALA A 58 -6.03 4.20 -15.95
CA ALA A 58 -5.19 3.02 -16.06
C ALA A 58 -5.67 1.86 -15.17
N VAL A 59 -6.22 2.14 -13.98
CA VAL A 59 -6.67 1.10 -13.03
C VAL A 59 -8.15 0.77 -13.13
N ALA A 60 -8.97 1.63 -13.74
CA ALA A 60 -10.42 1.44 -13.82
C ALA A 60 -10.83 0.08 -14.42
N PRO A 61 -10.26 -0.40 -15.55
CA PRO A 61 -10.63 -1.69 -16.11
C PRO A 61 -10.36 -2.88 -15.17
N VAL A 62 -9.30 -2.79 -14.35
CA VAL A 62 -8.96 -3.82 -13.36
C VAL A 62 -9.97 -3.83 -12.22
N PHE A 63 -10.46 -2.65 -11.82
CA PHE A 63 -11.53 -2.56 -10.82
C PHE A 63 -12.88 -3.03 -11.35
N ASP A 64 -13.18 -2.81 -12.63
CA ASP A 64 -14.38 -3.34 -13.27
C ASP A 64 -14.36 -4.88 -13.28
N GLU A 65 -13.23 -5.48 -13.68
CA GLU A 65 -13.04 -6.94 -13.62
C GLU A 65 -13.16 -7.49 -12.18
N LEU A 66 -12.52 -6.83 -11.21
CA LEU A 66 -12.63 -7.22 -9.80
C LEU A 66 -14.08 -7.15 -9.31
N TYR A 67 -14.82 -6.10 -9.68
CA TYR A 67 -16.22 -5.95 -9.30
C TYR A 67 -17.08 -7.08 -9.87
N GLU A 68 -16.91 -7.41 -11.16
CA GLU A 68 -17.61 -8.53 -11.81
C GLU A 68 -17.28 -9.88 -11.16
N SER A 69 -16.00 -10.14 -10.83
CA SER A 69 -15.57 -11.35 -10.12
C SER A 69 -16.24 -11.48 -8.74
N VAL A 70 -16.35 -10.38 -8.00
CA VAL A 70 -17.03 -10.36 -6.70
C VAL A 70 -18.53 -10.60 -6.84
N VAL A 71 -19.22 -9.87 -7.73
CA VAL A 71 -20.68 -9.95 -7.89
C VAL A 71 -21.13 -11.30 -8.47
N SER A 72 -20.33 -11.90 -9.35
CA SER A 72 -20.60 -13.24 -9.89
C SER A 72 -20.40 -14.36 -8.87
N GLY A 73 -19.75 -14.07 -7.72
CA GLY A 73 -19.44 -15.03 -6.68
C GLY A 73 -18.16 -15.83 -6.93
N GLU A 74 -17.38 -15.50 -7.97
CA GLU A 74 -16.13 -16.18 -8.29
C GLU A 74 -15.08 -16.00 -7.18
N GLU A 75 -14.92 -14.78 -6.64
CA GLU A 75 -14.05 -14.54 -5.48
C GLU A 75 -14.46 -15.38 -4.26
N CYS A 76 -15.77 -15.54 -4.02
CA CYS A 76 -16.28 -16.38 -2.94
C CYS A 76 -15.91 -17.86 -3.17
N ARG A 77 -16.08 -18.36 -4.39
CA ARG A 77 -15.68 -19.71 -4.78
C ARG A 77 -14.19 -19.94 -4.56
N ILE A 78 -13.33 -19.00 -4.98
CA ILE A 78 -11.87 -19.05 -4.77
C ILE A 78 -11.53 -19.13 -3.28
N VAL A 79 -12.14 -18.27 -2.45
CA VAL A 79 -11.92 -18.27 -1.00
C VAL A 79 -12.32 -19.61 -0.39
N LEU A 80 -13.48 -20.17 -0.73
CA LEU A 80 -13.94 -21.46 -0.21
C LEU A 80 -13.01 -22.60 -0.63
N ASP A 81 -12.59 -22.63 -1.89
CA ASP A 81 -11.66 -23.62 -2.43
C ASP A 81 -10.32 -23.59 -1.68
N LYS A 82 -9.71 -22.39 -1.56
CA LYS A 82 -8.44 -22.20 -0.85
C LYS A 82 -8.51 -22.55 0.63
N ASN A 83 -9.57 -22.13 1.33
CA ASN A 83 -9.73 -22.41 2.76
C ASN A 83 -10.08 -23.88 3.06
N SER A 84 -10.56 -24.62 2.06
CA SER A 84 -10.87 -26.05 2.21
C SER A 84 -9.67 -26.96 1.94
N ASP A 85 -8.55 -26.41 1.47
CA ASP A 85 -7.31 -27.16 1.28
C ASP A 85 -6.82 -27.71 2.64
N PRO A 86 -6.58 -29.04 2.78
CA PRO A 86 -6.02 -29.62 4.00
C PRO A 86 -4.69 -28.97 4.45
N ASN A 87 -3.92 -28.42 3.51
CA ASN A 87 -2.65 -27.75 3.74
C ASN A 87 -2.77 -26.20 3.76
N TYR A 88 -3.99 -25.65 3.90
CA TYR A 88 -4.25 -24.21 3.81
C TYR A 88 -3.27 -23.35 4.61
N ARG A 89 -2.98 -23.72 5.87
CA ARG A 89 -2.07 -22.95 6.74
C ARG A 89 -0.65 -22.88 6.20
N GLU A 90 -0.14 -23.99 5.66
CA GLU A 90 1.21 -24.05 5.11
C GLU A 90 1.30 -23.23 3.82
N ASN A 91 0.30 -23.37 2.95
CA ASN A 91 0.19 -22.61 1.70
C ASN A 91 0.06 -21.10 1.97
N LEU A 92 -0.82 -20.69 2.88
CA LEU A 92 -0.96 -19.28 3.28
C LEU A 92 0.33 -18.74 3.90
N ALA A 93 1.01 -19.52 4.75
CA ALA A 93 2.27 -19.10 5.34
C ALA A 93 3.34 -18.87 4.26
N ALA A 94 3.39 -19.71 3.22
CA ALA A 94 4.30 -19.53 2.10
C ALA A 94 3.98 -18.25 1.30
N GLU A 95 2.70 -17.99 1.01
CA GLU A 95 2.26 -16.77 0.32
C GLU A 95 2.58 -15.50 1.13
N LEU A 96 2.27 -15.49 2.42
CA LEU A 96 2.59 -14.36 3.32
C LEU A 96 4.09 -14.15 3.46
N LYS A 97 4.89 -15.23 3.46
CA LYS A 97 6.35 -15.15 3.53
C LYS A 97 6.94 -14.40 2.34
N VAL A 98 6.38 -14.55 1.13
CA VAL A 98 6.82 -13.78 -0.05
C VAL A 98 6.71 -12.28 0.19
N MET A 99 5.59 -11.83 0.77
CA MET A 99 5.41 -10.42 1.12
C MET A 99 6.34 -9.99 2.26
N HIS A 100 6.43 -10.79 3.33
CA HIS A 100 7.29 -10.52 4.47
C HIS A 100 8.77 -10.36 4.08
N ASP A 101 9.26 -11.22 3.19
CA ASP A 101 10.66 -11.24 2.76
C ASP A 101 10.97 -10.22 1.64
N SER A 102 9.95 -9.55 1.11
CA SER A 102 10.17 -8.54 0.08
C SER A 102 11.05 -7.39 0.59
N GLU A 103 11.92 -6.84 -0.28
CA GLU A 103 12.82 -5.72 0.06
C GLU A 103 12.04 -4.54 0.69
N MET A 104 10.84 -4.26 0.16
CA MET A 104 9.97 -3.19 0.64
C MET A 104 9.57 -3.39 2.11
N TRP A 105 9.14 -4.60 2.48
CA TRP A 105 8.66 -4.86 3.84
C TRP A 105 9.78 -5.11 4.85
N GLN A 106 10.94 -5.61 4.43
CA GLN A 106 12.16 -5.65 5.25
C GLN A 106 12.67 -4.23 5.55
N ALA A 107 12.75 -3.35 4.54
CA ALA A 107 13.08 -1.94 4.74
C ALA A 107 12.07 -1.25 5.66
N GLY A 108 10.78 -1.53 5.47
CA GLY A 108 9.72 -1.03 6.32
C GLY A 108 9.82 -1.50 7.77
N ALA A 109 10.21 -2.75 8.02
CA ALA A 109 10.43 -3.23 9.39
C ALA A 109 11.54 -2.44 10.10
N ALA A 110 12.65 -2.18 9.41
CA ALA A 110 13.74 -1.36 9.94
C ALA A 110 13.28 0.09 10.21
N VAL A 111 12.63 0.74 9.23
CA VAL A 111 12.09 2.10 9.39
C VAL A 111 11.12 2.18 10.57
N ARG A 112 10.16 1.25 10.68
CA ARG A 112 9.19 1.24 11.79
C ARG A 112 9.85 1.09 13.15
N SER A 113 10.92 0.31 13.25
CA SER A 113 11.65 0.13 14.52
C SER A 113 12.35 1.40 14.99
N LEU A 114 12.63 2.34 14.09
CA LEU A 114 13.28 3.62 14.39
C LEU A 114 12.30 4.73 14.78
N ARG A 115 10.99 4.47 14.78
CA ARG A 115 10.00 5.49 15.13
C ARG A 115 10.06 5.87 16.61
N PRO A 116 9.89 7.17 16.97
CA PRO A 116 10.01 7.63 18.35
C PRO A 116 9.11 6.88 19.35
N GLU A 117 7.90 6.51 18.97
CA GLU A 117 6.98 5.78 19.84
C GLU A 117 7.43 4.34 20.17
N ASN A 118 8.38 3.80 19.40
CA ASN A 118 8.97 2.47 19.63
C ASN A 118 10.29 2.54 20.40
N TRP A 119 10.78 3.74 20.72
CA TRP A 119 11.96 3.89 21.56
C TRP A 119 11.55 3.55 22.99
N LYS A 120 12.16 2.52 23.57
CA LYS A 120 11.99 2.27 25.01
C LYS A 120 12.54 3.48 25.75
N GLU A 121 11.77 4.03 26.69
CA GLU A 121 12.26 5.06 27.62
C GLU A 121 13.58 4.56 28.22
N GLY A 122 14.67 5.28 27.92
CA GLY A 122 16.01 5.00 28.42
C GLY A 122 16.22 5.58 29.80
#